data_AF-A0A9E2L5G3-F1
#
_entry.id   AF-A0A9E2L5G3-F1
#
_cell.length_a   1.000
_cell.length_b   1.000
_cell.length_c   1.000
_cell.angle_alpha   90.00
_cell.angle_beta   90.00
_cell.angle_gamma   90.00
#
_symmetry.space_group_name_H-M   'P 1'
#
loop_
_entity.id
_entity.type
_entity.pdbx_description
1 polymer ?
#
loop_
_entity_poly.entity_id
_entity_poly.type
_entity_poly.pdbx_seq_one_letter_code
_entity_poly.pdbx_strand_id
1 'polypeptide(L)'
;MEQKMFCFQCQEAAQGKGCILKGVCGKTAPTSAAMDLLLYVVKGISVAADALRTNSLPVGSDVNRFVTDALFSTITNANFDEASIWQRVQRGLLMRDSLAQQAAEAGVTLPQADVLIWHGASDEELKAKAATVGVTSEADPDKRSLKELVLYGLKGMAAYHDHAIRLGYEDESIHAFLQRALSQTTVGNLSVAELTALALETGAVGVQVMALLDRAHTESYGHPEITEVNIGVRQNPGILISGHDLHDLEELLRQTEGTGVDIYTHGEMLPAHYYPAFKKYAHFAGNYGNAWWKQREEFAAFNGPIVFTTNCIVPPVADAPYRDKIFTANATGYPGCRHLTEDADGRKDFSEVIALAKSCPSPTQIETGSIVGGFAHNQVLQLADKVVEAVKSGAIRKFVVMAG
;
A
#
# COMPACT_ATOMS: atom_id res chain seq x y z
N MET A 1 -2.71 25.21 21.49
CA MET A 1 -2.99 25.12 20.04
C MET A 1 -4.19 24.20 19.87
N GLU A 2 -5.19 24.63 19.12
CA GLU A 2 -6.38 23.82 18.84
C GLU A 2 -6.00 22.62 17.96
N GLN A 3 -6.42 21.41 18.36
CA GLN A 3 -6.16 20.16 17.63
C GLN A 3 -7.00 20.13 16.35
N LYS A 4 -6.37 20.05 15.17
CA LYS A 4 -7.04 20.01 13.87
C LYS A 4 -7.13 18.61 13.26
N MET A 5 -6.30 17.69 13.74
CA MET A 5 -6.27 16.27 13.35
C MET A 5 -5.65 15.45 14.48
N PHE A 6 -5.66 14.13 14.37
CA PHE A 6 -4.81 13.26 15.19
C PHE A 6 -4.37 12.04 14.38
N CYS A 7 -3.07 11.86 14.20
CA CYS A 7 -2.53 10.71 13.48
C CYS A 7 -1.18 10.30 14.07
N PHE A 8 -1.04 9.02 14.44
CA PHE A 8 0.18 8.46 15.03
C PHE A 8 0.62 7.12 14.40
N GLN A 9 0.15 6.81 13.19
CA GLN A 9 0.37 5.51 12.55
C GLN A 9 1.79 5.27 12.00
N CYS A 10 2.67 6.28 12.01
CA CYS A 10 4.04 6.15 11.50
C CYS A 10 5.07 6.53 12.55
N GLN A 11 6.29 6.01 12.38
CA GLN A 11 7.41 6.21 13.30
C GLN A 11 7.76 7.71 13.47
N GLU A 12 7.62 8.51 12.42
CA GLU A 12 7.92 9.94 12.42
C GLU A 12 6.81 10.82 13.02
N ALA A 13 5.79 10.24 13.66
CA ALA A 13 4.72 11.00 14.29
C ALA A 13 5.31 12.07 15.23
N ALA A 14 4.75 13.29 15.19
CA ALA A 14 5.31 14.44 15.88
C ALA A 14 5.53 14.14 17.38
N GLN A 15 6.76 14.43 17.86
CA GLN A 15 7.21 14.20 19.23
C GLN A 15 7.13 12.73 19.70
N GLY A 16 7.00 11.77 18.79
CA GLY A 16 6.73 10.37 19.12
C GLY A 16 5.36 10.15 19.79
N LYS A 17 4.41 11.09 19.59
CA LYS A 17 3.08 11.06 20.22
C LYS A 17 1.95 11.06 19.21
N GLY A 18 1.98 11.98 18.26
CA GLY A 18 0.90 12.16 17.29
C GLY A 18 0.92 13.53 16.62
N CYS A 19 0.58 13.55 15.34
CA CYS A 19 0.47 14.78 14.56
C CYS A 19 -0.90 15.43 14.81
N ILE A 20 -0.91 16.66 15.33
CA ILE A 20 -2.15 17.35 15.74
C ILE A 20 -2.56 18.57 14.88
N LEU A 21 -1.67 19.04 14.01
CA LEU A 21 -1.91 20.20 13.13
C LEU A 21 -1.73 19.85 11.65
N LYS A 22 -0.61 19.19 11.34
CA LYS A 22 -0.23 18.67 10.03
C LYS A 22 0.69 17.47 10.28
N GLY A 23 0.62 16.45 9.43
CA GLY A 23 1.54 15.32 9.48
C GLY A 23 2.98 15.73 9.17
N VAL A 24 3.95 15.11 9.83
CA VAL A 24 5.38 15.25 9.48
C VAL A 24 5.62 14.81 8.02
N CYS A 25 4.91 13.77 7.58
CA CYS A 25 4.85 13.33 6.19
C CYS A 25 4.21 14.33 5.20
N GLY A 26 3.70 15.46 5.69
CA GLY A 26 3.04 16.48 4.89
C GLY A 26 1.53 16.32 4.72
N LYS A 27 0.93 15.23 5.23
CA LYS A 27 -0.53 15.01 5.25
C LYS A 27 -1.25 16.19 5.93
N THR A 28 -2.22 16.79 5.24
CA THR A 28 -2.97 17.93 5.78
C THR A 28 -4.08 17.47 6.74
N ALA A 29 -4.58 18.37 7.59
CA ALA A 29 -5.71 18.06 8.47
C ALA A 29 -6.98 17.66 7.70
N PRO A 30 -7.39 18.36 6.61
CA PRO A 30 -8.48 17.91 5.74
C PRO A 30 -8.29 16.50 5.17
N THR A 31 -7.11 16.20 4.62
CA THR A 31 -6.79 14.84 4.12
C THR A 31 -6.87 13.80 5.25
N SER A 32 -6.39 14.13 6.45
CA SER A 32 -6.48 13.22 7.60
C SER A 32 -7.94 12.95 8.01
N ALA A 33 -8.77 13.98 8.06
CA ALA A 33 -10.19 13.84 8.39
C ALA A 33 -10.93 12.99 7.35
N ALA A 34 -10.64 13.19 6.06
CA ALA A 34 -11.21 12.37 4.99
C ALA A 34 -10.80 10.88 5.13
N MET A 35 -9.54 10.59 5.51
CA MET A 35 -9.10 9.22 5.79
C MET A 35 -9.79 8.62 7.02
N ASP A 36 -9.95 9.40 8.09
CA ASP A 36 -10.65 8.93 9.30
C ASP A 36 -12.10 8.56 8.99
N LEU A 37 -12.79 9.36 8.17
CA LEU A 37 -14.14 9.03 7.72
C LEU A 37 -14.17 7.82 6.77
N LEU A 38 -13.21 7.67 5.87
CA LEU A 38 -13.11 6.48 5.03
C LEU A 38 -13.00 5.22 5.89
N LEU A 39 -12.15 5.23 6.92
CA LEU A 39 -11.99 4.10 7.84
C LEU A 39 -13.25 3.85 8.66
N TYR A 40 -13.97 4.90 9.05
CA TYR A 40 -15.29 4.78 9.68
C TYR A 40 -16.31 4.08 8.77
N VAL A 41 -16.37 4.43 7.50
CA VAL A 41 -17.26 3.79 6.50
C VAL A 41 -16.84 2.34 6.25
N VAL A 42 -15.55 2.07 6.10
CA VAL A 42 -15.00 0.71 5.92
C VAL A 42 -15.30 -0.18 7.12
N LYS A 43 -15.27 0.35 8.34
CA LYS A 43 -15.75 -0.35 9.55
C LYS A 43 -17.23 -0.71 9.43
N GLY A 44 -18.09 0.22 8.97
CA GLY A 44 -19.51 -0.04 8.72
C GLY A 44 -19.76 -1.14 7.69
N ILE A 45 -19.06 -1.10 6.56
CA ILE A 45 -19.10 -2.16 5.52
C ILE A 45 -18.71 -3.51 6.15
N SER A 46 -17.63 -3.51 6.92
CA SER A 46 -17.09 -4.73 7.53
C SER A 46 -18.02 -5.33 8.57
N VAL A 47 -18.73 -4.52 9.36
CA VAL A 47 -19.76 -5.00 10.30
C VAL A 47 -20.91 -5.68 9.53
N ALA A 48 -21.40 -5.08 8.44
CA ALA A 48 -22.45 -5.69 7.64
C ALA A 48 -21.97 -6.99 6.95
N ALA A 49 -20.79 -6.97 6.34
CA ALA A 49 -20.19 -8.12 5.67
C ALA A 49 -19.93 -9.29 6.63
N ASP A 50 -19.38 -9.02 7.82
CA ASP A 50 -19.13 -10.02 8.86
C ASP A 50 -20.43 -10.67 9.37
N ALA A 51 -21.50 -9.89 9.51
CA ALA A 51 -22.83 -10.41 9.86
C ALA A 51 -23.40 -11.32 8.76
N LEU A 52 -23.28 -10.95 7.48
CA LEU A 52 -23.67 -11.79 6.35
C LEU A 52 -22.90 -13.12 6.37
N ARG A 53 -21.56 -13.05 6.49
CA ARG A 53 -20.68 -14.24 6.52
C ARG A 53 -21.01 -15.18 7.68
N THR A 54 -21.25 -14.63 8.87
CA THR A 54 -21.61 -15.42 10.06
C THR A 54 -22.96 -16.13 9.89
N ASN A 55 -23.84 -15.59 9.04
CA ASN A 55 -25.11 -16.23 8.64
C ASN A 55 -24.98 -17.06 7.35
N SER A 56 -23.75 -17.43 6.94
CA SER A 56 -23.47 -18.22 5.75
C SER A 56 -23.97 -17.60 4.43
N LEU A 57 -24.09 -16.27 4.39
CA LEU A 57 -24.44 -15.53 3.18
C LEU A 57 -23.16 -15.04 2.46
N PRO A 58 -23.18 -14.99 1.12
CA PRO A 58 -22.03 -14.54 0.34
C PRO A 58 -21.80 -13.03 0.52
N VAL A 59 -20.54 -12.63 0.40
CA VAL A 59 -20.12 -11.23 0.27
C VAL A 59 -19.40 -11.09 -1.07
N GLY A 60 -19.74 -10.06 -1.85
CA GLY A 60 -19.21 -9.86 -3.19
C GLY A 60 -17.71 -9.55 -3.20
N SER A 61 -17.02 -9.96 -4.27
CA SER A 61 -15.58 -9.67 -4.46
C SER A 61 -15.30 -8.17 -4.59
N ASP A 62 -16.27 -7.39 -5.08
CA ASP A 62 -16.21 -5.93 -5.13
C ASP A 62 -16.12 -5.31 -3.72
N VAL A 63 -16.82 -5.89 -2.74
CA VAL A 63 -16.74 -5.49 -1.32
C VAL A 63 -15.38 -5.82 -0.73
N ASN A 64 -14.91 -7.06 -0.97
CA ASN A 64 -13.62 -7.54 -0.52
C ASN A 64 -12.46 -6.65 -1.03
N ARG A 65 -12.46 -6.36 -2.33
CA ARG A 65 -11.45 -5.51 -2.97
C ARG A 65 -11.55 -4.06 -2.54
N PHE A 66 -12.76 -3.52 -2.35
CA PHE A 66 -12.94 -2.16 -1.84
C PHE A 66 -12.39 -1.98 -0.43
N VAL A 67 -12.65 -2.93 0.49
CA VAL A 67 -12.09 -2.88 1.86
C VAL A 67 -10.55 -2.91 1.82
N THR A 68 -9.98 -3.74 0.94
CA THR A 68 -8.53 -3.87 0.76
C THR A 68 -7.91 -2.58 0.23
N ASP A 69 -8.43 -2.02 -0.86
CA ASP A 69 -7.99 -0.75 -1.45
C ASP A 69 -8.12 0.42 -0.46
N ALA A 70 -9.26 0.54 0.24
CA ALA A 70 -9.49 1.63 1.18
C ALA A 70 -8.55 1.58 2.40
N LEU A 71 -8.20 0.38 2.89
CA LEU A 71 -7.19 0.23 3.92
C LEU A 71 -5.81 0.67 3.40
N PHE A 72 -5.42 0.20 2.22
CA PHE A 72 -4.13 0.51 1.61
C PHE A 72 -3.99 2.01 1.30
N SER A 73 -5.04 2.66 0.77
CA SER A 73 -5.00 4.08 0.41
C SER A 73 -4.78 5.01 1.62
N THR A 74 -4.97 4.50 2.85
CA THR A 74 -4.74 5.25 4.09
C THR A 74 -3.41 4.93 4.78
N ILE A 75 -2.55 4.11 4.15
CA ILE A 75 -1.16 3.92 4.58
C ILE A 75 -0.39 5.24 4.43
N THR A 76 0.62 5.42 5.29
CA THR A 76 1.52 6.57 5.25
C THR A 76 2.15 6.72 3.87
N ASN A 77 2.08 7.93 3.31
CA ASN A 77 2.63 8.26 1.99
C ASN A 77 1.99 7.50 0.80
N ALA A 78 0.81 6.89 0.96
CA ALA A 78 0.09 6.25 -0.14
C ALA A 78 -0.72 7.28 -0.94
N ASN A 79 -1.68 7.95 -0.31
CA ASN A 79 -2.61 8.85 -0.99
C ASN A 79 -2.74 10.21 -0.27
N PHE A 80 -2.48 11.29 -0.98
CA PHE A 80 -2.68 12.67 -0.53
C PHE A 80 -3.80 13.38 -1.31
N ASP A 81 -4.38 12.71 -2.30
CA ASP A 81 -5.49 13.24 -3.09
C ASP A 81 -6.79 13.14 -2.29
N GLU A 82 -7.14 14.26 -1.66
CA GLU A 82 -8.35 14.38 -0.87
C GLU A 82 -9.62 14.07 -1.68
N ALA A 83 -9.69 14.46 -2.96
CA ALA A 83 -10.85 14.16 -3.80
C ALA A 83 -10.99 12.66 -4.06
N SER A 84 -9.88 11.97 -4.30
CA SER A 84 -9.83 10.51 -4.44
C SER A 84 -10.30 9.78 -3.18
N ILE A 85 -9.97 10.30 -1.99
CA ILE A 85 -10.41 9.74 -0.71
C ILE A 85 -11.91 9.99 -0.48
N TRP A 86 -12.42 11.19 -0.79
CA TRP A 86 -13.85 11.48 -0.68
C TRP A 86 -14.72 10.65 -1.64
N GLN A 87 -14.24 10.38 -2.85
CA GLN A 87 -14.91 9.46 -3.77
C GLN A 87 -15.02 8.05 -3.19
N ARG A 88 -13.96 7.56 -2.52
CA ARG A 88 -14.01 6.28 -1.79
C ARG A 88 -15.02 6.31 -0.65
N VAL A 89 -15.09 7.39 0.13
CA VAL A 89 -16.11 7.55 1.19
C VAL A 89 -17.52 7.40 0.61
N GLN A 90 -17.83 8.12 -0.46
CA GLN A 90 -19.15 8.09 -1.09
C GLN A 90 -19.50 6.69 -1.62
N ARG A 91 -18.57 6.05 -2.34
CA ARG A 91 -18.75 4.67 -2.82
C ARG A 91 -18.95 3.69 -1.68
N GLY A 92 -18.19 3.84 -0.59
CA GLY A 92 -18.27 2.99 0.59
C GLY A 92 -19.61 3.10 1.31
N LEU A 93 -20.20 4.31 1.39
CA LEU A 93 -21.52 4.50 1.98
C LEU A 93 -22.60 3.75 1.19
N LEU A 94 -22.58 3.86 -0.15
CA LEU A 94 -23.51 3.11 -1.01
C LEU A 94 -23.35 1.60 -0.86
N MET A 95 -22.11 1.12 -0.77
CA MET A 95 -21.80 -0.29 -0.58
C MET A 95 -22.28 -0.82 0.78
N ARG A 96 -22.05 -0.05 1.85
CA ARG A 96 -22.55 -0.37 3.19
C ARG A 96 -24.08 -0.48 3.19
N ASP A 97 -24.76 0.51 2.59
CA ASP A 97 -26.22 0.55 2.58
C ASP A 97 -26.80 -0.62 1.76
N SER A 98 -26.14 -1.01 0.67
CA SER A 98 -26.50 -2.22 -0.09
C SER A 98 -26.34 -3.50 0.74
N LEU A 99 -25.25 -3.65 1.49
CA LEU A 99 -25.05 -4.82 2.36
C LEU A 99 -26.07 -4.86 3.50
N ALA A 100 -26.44 -3.70 4.04
CA ALA A 100 -27.48 -3.61 5.06
C ALA A 100 -28.86 -4.01 4.52
N GLN A 101 -29.18 -3.61 3.28
CA GLN A 101 -30.39 -4.06 2.60
C GLN A 101 -30.38 -5.59 2.37
N GLN A 102 -29.27 -6.14 1.87
CA GLN A 102 -29.11 -7.59 1.68
C GLN A 102 -29.31 -8.37 2.99
N ALA A 103 -28.75 -7.86 4.09
CA ALA A 103 -28.95 -8.45 5.42
C ALA A 103 -30.44 -8.44 5.82
N ALA A 104 -31.13 -7.31 5.64
CA ALA A 104 -32.55 -7.19 5.95
C ALA A 104 -33.43 -8.13 5.11
N GLU A 105 -33.17 -8.23 3.80
CA GLU A 105 -33.87 -9.14 2.87
C GLU A 105 -33.66 -10.62 3.25
N ALA A 106 -32.48 -10.95 3.75
CA ALA A 106 -32.15 -12.29 4.24
C ALA A 106 -32.59 -12.55 5.69
N GLY A 107 -33.24 -11.59 6.36
CA GLY A 107 -33.67 -11.72 7.76
C GLY A 107 -32.53 -11.68 8.79
N VAL A 108 -31.35 -11.21 8.39
CA VAL A 108 -30.18 -11.03 9.27
C VAL A 108 -30.28 -9.70 10.01
N THR A 109 -30.30 -9.76 11.34
CA THR A 109 -30.32 -8.56 12.18
C THR A 109 -28.91 -7.99 12.31
N LEU A 110 -28.72 -6.75 11.87
CA LEU A 110 -27.48 -6.01 12.08
C LEU A 110 -27.45 -5.32 13.46
N PRO A 111 -26.26 -5.11 14.05
CA PRO A 111 -26.15 -4.41 15.33
C PRO A 111 -26.60 -2.94 15.20
N GLN A 112 -27.18 -2.40 16.27
CA GLN A 112 -27.49 -0.97 16.34
C GLN A 112 -26.21 -0.18 16.60
N ALA A 113 -25.52 0.19 15.53
CA ALA A 113 -24.27 0.93 15.59
C ALA A 113 -24.29 2.15 14.66
N ASP A 114 -23.72 3.25 15.13
CA ASP A 114 -23.63 4.51 14.39
C ASP A 114 -22.97 4.34 13.02
N VAL A 115 -21.96 3.48 12.89
CA VAL A 115 -21.31 3.12 11.61
C VAL A 115 -22.27 2.55 10.56
N LEU A 116 -23.39 1.96 10.97
CA LEU A 116 -24.42 1.41 10.08
C LEU A 116 -25.59 2.36 9.86
N ILE A 117 -25.90 3.22 10.84
CA ILE A 117 -27.11 4.06 10.85
C ILE A 117 -26.84 5.46 10.29
N TRP A 118 -25.64 5.99 10.47
CA TRP A 118 -25.33 7.34 10.04
C TRP A 118 -25.30 7.42 8.50
N HIS A 119 -25.98 8.42 7.93
CA HIS A 119 -25.91 8.75 6.51
C HIS A 119 -25.45 10.21 6.39
N GLY A 120 -24.50 10.48 5.50
CA GLY A 120 -24.09 11.84 5.17
C GLY A 120 -24.60 12.22 3.78
N ALA A 121 -25.48 13.22 3.70
CA ALA A 121 -26.12 13.67 2.48
C ALA A 121 -25.49 14.94 1.88
N SER A 122 -24.68 15.68 2.65
CA SER A 122 -23.95 16.86 2.16
C SER A 122 -22.47 16.87 2.58
N ASP A 123 -21.66 17.65 1.87
CA ASP A 123 -20.24 17.87 2.19
C ASP A 123 -20.04 18.38 3.62
N GLU A 124 -20.93 19.22 4.13
CA GLU A 124 -20.90 19.72 5.51
C GLU A 124 -21.11 18.60 6.52
N GLU A 125 -22.08 17.71 6.29
CA GLU A 125 -22.34 16.56 7.16
C GLU A 125 -21.18 15.57 7.15
N LEU A 126 -20.61 15.31 5.96
CA LEU A 126 -19.42 14.48 5.79
C LEU A 126 -18.23 15.05 6.60
N LYS A 127 -17.94 16.35 6.47
CA LYS A 127 -16.87 17.03 7.19
C LYS A 127 -17.11 17.07 8.70
N ALA A 128 -18.35 17.32 9.13
CA ALA A 128 -18.73 17.31 10.53
C ALA A 128 -18.52 15.93 11.16
N LYS A 129 -18.92 14.85 10.45
CA LYS A 129 -18.71 13.49 10.92
C LYS A 129 -17.24 13.13 10.99
N ALA A 130 -16.46 13.46 9.95
CA ALA A 130 -15.03 13.23 9.88
C ALA A 130 -14.27 13.78 11.10
N ALA A 131 -14.69 14.92 11.65
CA ALA A 131 -14.10 15.53 12.83
C ALA A 131 -14.32 14.73 14.14
N THR A 132 -15.23 13.76 14.16
CA THR A 132 -15.66 13.04 15.38
C THR A 132 -15.28 11.56 15.41
N VAL A 133 -14.89 10.98 14.26
CA VAL A 133 -14.73 9.52 14.10
C VAL A 133 -13.27 9.05 14.01
N GLY A 134 -12.32 9.96 14.19
CA GLY A 134 -10.88 9.64 14.17
C GLY A 134 -10.42 8.84 15.39
N VAL A 135 -9.10 8.64 15.49
CA VAL A 135 -8.40 7.83 16.51
C VAL A 135 -8.86 8.12 17.95
N THR A 136 -9.10 9.39 18.27
CA THR A 136 -9.47 9.86 19.62
C THR A 136 -10.93 9.58 20.01
N SER A 137 -11.71 8.95 19.13
CA SER A 137 -13.09 8.55 19.43
C SER A 137 -13.17 7.45 20.51
N GLU A 138 -12.12 6.61 20.62
CA GLU A 138 -11.95 5.69 21.75
C GLU A 138 -11.32 6.45 22.93
N ALA A 139 -12.07 6.58 24.02
CA ALA A 139 -11.67 7.34 25.20
C ALA A 139 -10.66 6.56 26.06
N ASP A 140 -10.82 5.23 26.14
CA ASP A 140 -9.91 4.37 26.90
C ASP A 140 -8.56 4.26 26.17
N PRO A 141 -7.45 4.72 26.77
CA PRO A 141 -6.15 4.77 26.10
C PRO A 141 -5.59 3.38 25.77
N ASP A 142 -5.88 2.36 26.57
CA ASP A 142 -5.37 1.00 26.36
C ASP A 142 -6.15 0.33 25.23
N LYS A 143 -7.48 0.47 25.24
CA LYS A 143 -8.33 0.01 24.13
C LYS A 143 -8.00 0.74 22.84
N ARG A 144 -7.78 2.06 22.89
CA ARG A 144 -7.38 2.86 21.72
C ARG A 144 -6.06 2.36 21.16
N SER A 145 -5.06 2.11 22.03
CA SER A 145 -3.77 1.61 21.59
C SER A 145 -3.88 0.27 20.87
N LEU A 146 -4.64 -0.69 21.42
CA LEU A 146 -4.78 -2.01 20.81
C LEU A 146 -5.63 -2.00 19.53
N LYS A 147 -6.73 -1.23 19.50
CA LYS A 147 -7.57 -1.08 18.29
C LYS A 147 -6.78 -0.47 17.13
N GLU A 148 -5.99 0.56 17.40
CA GLU A 148 -5.15 1.18 16.37
C GLU A 148 -3.98 0.27 15.96
N LEU A 149 -3.38 -0.48 16.90
CA LEU A 149 -2.38 -1.50 16.57
C LEU A 149 -2.94 -2.55 15.60
N VAL A 150 -4.12 -3.09 15.90
CA VAL A 150 -4.83 -4.02 15.01
C VAL A 150 -5.08 -3.35 13.67
N LEU A 151 -5.72 -2.17 13.65
CA LEU A 151 -6.04 -1.45 12.42
C LEU A 151 -4.81 -1.21 11.52
N TYR A 152 -3.67 -0.83 12.10
CA TYR A 152 -2.44 -0.59 11.33
C TYR A 152 -1.83 -1.90 10.80
N GLY A 153 -1.92 -2.99 11.57
CA GLY A 153 -1.61 -4.33 11.09
C GLY A 153 -2.49 -4.76 9.91
N LEU A 154 -3.80 -4.49 9.99
CA LEU A 154 -4.75 -4.79 8.91
C LEU A 154 -4.46 -3.97 7.64
N LYS A 155 -4.02 -2.71 7.77
CA LYS A 155 -3.59 -1.92 6.60
C LYS A 155 -2.38 -2.54 5.91
N GLY A 156 -1.35 -2.94 6.66
CA GLY A 156 -0.20 -3.62 6.09
C GLY A 156 -0.57 -4.95 5.43
N MET A 157 -1.45 -5.72 6.06
CA MET A 157 -2.00 -6.95 5.49
C MET A 157 -2.76 -6.72 4.19
N ALA A 158 -3.61 -5.68 4.15
CA ALA A 158 -4.35 -5.31 2.95
C ALA A 158 -3.42 -4.94 1.79
N ALA A 159 -2.31 -4.23 2.06
CA ALA A 159 -1.32 -3.92 1.03
C ALA A 159 -0.69 -5.18 0.42
N TYR A 160 -0.25 -6.13 1.24
CA TYR A 160 0.30 -7.39 0.74
C TYR A 160 -0.75 -8.22 -0.02
N HIS A 161 -2.00 -8.21 0.45
CA HIS A 161 -3.07 -8.93 -0.23
C HIS A 161 -3.41 -8.30 -1.58
N ASP A 162 -3.44 -6.97 -1.69
CA ASP A 162 -3.69 -6.25 -2.95
C ASP A 162 -2.70 -6.67 -4.03
N HIS A 163 -1.41 -6.74 -3.69
CA HIS A 163 -0.37 -7.21 -4.62
C HIS A 163 -0.57 -8.67 -5.06
N ALA A 164 -0.97 -9.56 -4.14
CA ALA A 164 -1.26 -10.95 -4.49
C ALA A 164 -2.48 -11.06 -5.42
N ILE A 165 -3.55 -10.30 -5.14
CA ILE A 165 -4.79 -10.26 -5.93
C ILE A 165 -4.50 -9.84 -7.37
N ARG A 166 -3.62 -8.85 -7.56
CA ARG A 166 -3.20 -8.35 -8.89
C ARG A 166 -2.55 -9.43 -9.75
N LEU A 167 -1.96 -10.45 -9.13
CA LEU A 167 -1.38 -11.61 -9.80
C LEU A 167 -2.34 -12.80 -9.88
N GLY A 168 -3.60 -12.64 -9.49
CA GLY A 168 -4.61 -13.69 -9.46
C GLY A 168 -4.57 -14.58 -8.22
N TYR A 169 -3.79 -14.22 -7.20
CA TYR A 169 -3.70 -14.94 -5.92
C TYR A 169 -4.58 -14.25 -4.87
N GLU A 170 -5.84 -14.63 -4.82
CA GLU A 170 -6.83 -14.09 -3.88
C GLU A 170 -7.25 -15.19 -2.88
N ASP A 171 -7.17 -14.88 -1.58
CA ASP A 171 -7.62 -15.79 -0.51
C ASP A 171 -8.79 -15.16 0.26
N GLU A 172 -9.96 -15.78 0.11
CA GLU A 172 -11.20 -15.34 0.74
C GLU A 172 -11.13 -15.30 2.28
N SER A 173 -10.30 -16.17 2.89
CA SER A 173 -10.13 -16.19 4.34
C SER A 173 -9.44 -14.93 4.87
N ILE A 174 -8.57 -14.30 4.08
CA ILE A 174 -7.92 -13.03 4.41
C ILE A 174 -8.94 -11.89 4.36
N HIS A 175 -9.79 -11.85 3.33
CA HIS A 175 -10.88 -10.87 3.26
C HIS A 175 -11.86 -11.00 4.42
N ALA A 176 -12.27 -12.23 4.74
CA ALA A 176 -13.12 -12.51 5.88
C ALA A 176 -12.46 -12.06 7.20
N PHE A 177 -11.15 -12.29 7.37
CA PHE A 177 -10.42 -11.82 8.55
C PHE A 177 -10.36 -10.29 8.65
N LEU A 178 -10.02 -9.59 7.56
CA LEU A 178 -9.99 -8.12 7.53
C LEU A 178 -11.33 -7.54 7.99
N GLN A 179 -12.43 -8.04 7.43
CA GLN A 179 -13.79 -7.60 7.76
C GLN A 179 -14.17 -7.96 9.21
N ARG A 180 -13.89 -9.18 9.66
CA ARG A 180 -14.16 -9.60 11.04
C ARG A 180 -13.40 -8.77 12.07
N ALA A 181 -12.11 -8.53 11.85
CA ALA A 181 -11.29 -7.75 12.79
C ALA A 181 -11.77 -6.28 12.87
N LEU A 182 -12.14 -5.68 11.74
CA LEU A 182 -12.75 -4.36 11.70
C LEU A 182 -14.12 -4.33 12.40
N SER A 183 -14.95 -5.36 12.18
CA SER A 183 -16.25 -5.54 12.86
C SER A 183 -16.06 -5.61 14.39
N GLN A 184 -15.21 -6.52 14.87
CA GLN A 184 -14.95 -6.73 16.29
C GLN A 184 -14.39 -5.50 17.01
N THR A 185 -13.45 -4.78 16.39
CA THR A 185 -12.89 -3.54 16.97
C THR A 185 -13.89 -2.37 16.99
N THR A 186 -14.98 -2.47 16.21
CA THR A 186 -16.01 -1.43 16.09
C THR A 186 -17.20 -1.70 17.00
N VAL A 187 -17.81 -2.89 16.94
CA VAL A 187 -19.05 -3.22 17.65
C VAL A 187 -18.91 -4.31 18.71
N GLY A 188 -17.78 -5.01 18.76
CA GLY A 188 -17.58 -6.17 19.65
C GLY A 188 -17.44 -5.84 21.13
N ASN A 189 -17.23 -4.57 21.50
CA ASN A 189 -16.97 -4.11 22.88
C ASN A 189 -15.92 -4.97 23.63
N LEU A 190 -14.86 -5.36 22.93
CA LEU A 190 -13.84 -6.25 23.46
C LEU A 190 -13.13 -5.67 24.68
N SER A 191 -12.75 -6.55 25.60
CA SER A 191 -11.83 -6.28 26.70
C SER A 191 -10.39 -6.12 26.19
N VAL A 192 -9.50 -5.59 27.03
CA VAL A 192 -8.06 -5.46 26.72
C VAL A 192 -7.42 -6.82 26.39
N ALA A 193 -7.82 -7.88 27.11
CA ALA A 193 -7.32 -9.23 26.86
C ALA A 193 -7.76 -9.76 25.48
N GLU A 194 -9.03 -9.57 25.11
CA GLU A 194 -9.55 -9.97 23.81
C GLU A 194 -8.94 -9.15 22.66
N LEU A 195 -8.73 -7.84 22.85
CA LEU A 195 -8.02 -7.00 21.89
C LEU A 195 -6.55 -7.42 21.72
N THR A 196 -5.90 -7.86 22.79
CA THR A 196 -4.53 -8.40 22.73
C THR A 196 -4.51 -9.71 21.94
N ALA A 197 -5.48 -10.60 22.17
CA ALA A 197 -5.62 -11.83 21.41
C ALA A 197 -5.86 -11.56 19.92
N LEU A 198 -6.73 -10.59 19.59
CA LEU A 198 -6.96 -10.15 18.21
C LEU A 198 -5.69 -9.59 17.56
N ALA A 199 -4.88 -8.82 18.28
CA ALA A 199 -3.60 -8.31 17.76
C ALA A 199 -2.61 -9.43 17.42
N LEU A 200 -2.53 -10.47 18.25
CA LEU A 200 -1.73 -11.66 17.95
C LEU A 200 -2.28 -12.44 16.75
N GLU A 201 -3.60 -12.57 16.65
CA GLU A 201 -4.26 -13.19 15.50
C GLU A 201 -4.00 -12.40 14.20
N THR A 202 -4.03 -11.07 14.25
CA THR A 202 -3.62 -10.20 13.13
C THR A 202 -2.20 -10.51 12.70
N GLY A 203 -1.27 -10.76 13.63
CA GLY A 203 0.10 -11.19 13.31
C GLY A 203 0.14 -12.56 12.62
N ALA A 204 -0.64 -13.53 13.08
CA ALA A 204 -0.72 -14.87 12.48
C ALA A 204 -1.25 -14.83 11.03
N VAL A 205 -2.30 -14.05 10.77
CA VAL A 205 -2.81 -13.84 9.40
C VAL A 205 -1.84 -12.98 8.58
N GLY A 206 -1.08 -12.09 9.23
CA GLY A 206 0.04 -11.37 8.62
C GLY A 206 1.07 -12.31 8.00
N VAL A 207 1.42 -13.41 8.69
CA VAL A 207 2.29 -14.46 8.13
C VAL A 207 1.65 -15.14 6.91
N GLN A 208 0.35 -15.42 6.95
CA GLN A 208 -0.37 -16.06 5.85
C GLN A 208 -0.37 -15.19 4.59
N VAL A 209 -0.67 -13.89 4.70
CA VAL A 209 -0.67 -12.99 3.53
C VAL A 209 0.74 -12.80 2.96
N MET A 210 1.77 -12.74 3.80
CA MET A 210 3.15 -12.66 3.31
C MET A 210 3.56 -13.93 2.56
N ALA A 211 3.14 -15.10 3.03
CA ALA A 211 3.35 -16.37 2.33
C ALA A 211 2.58 -16.43 1.00
N LEU A 212 1.35 -15.91 0.97
CA LEU A 212 0.54 -15.80 -0.25
C LEU A 212 1.24 -14.92 -1.29
N LEU A 213 1.71 -13.74 -0.87
CA LEU A 213 2.41 -12.81 -1.76
C LEU A 213 3.77 -13.35 -2.23
N ASP A 214 4.54 -14.00 -1.35
CA ASP A 214 5.79 -14.68 -1.74
C ASP A 214 5.54 -15.73 -2.82
N ARG A 215 4.50 -16.57 -2.65
CA ARG A 215 4.09 -17.53 -3.67
C ARG A 215 3.68 -16.85 -4.96
N ALA A 216 2.84 -15.82 -4.89
CA ALA A 216 2.37 -15.08 -6.06
C ALA A 216 3.55 -14.53 -6.88
N HIS A 217 4.49 -13.83 -6.24
CA HIS A 217 5.67 -13.30 -6.92
C HIS A 217 6.58 -14.39 -7.49
N THR A 218 6.87 -15.44 -6.70
CA THR A 218 7.84 -16.46 -7.12
C THR A 218 7.30 -17.41 -8.18
N GLU A 219 6.00 -17.70 -8.18
CA GLU A 219 5.36 -18.49 -9.24
C GLU A 219 5.17 -17.67 -10.53
N SER A 220 4.87 -16.37 -10.44
CA SER A 220 4.72 -15.50 -11.61
C SER A 220 6.06 -15.11 -12.24
N TYR A 221 7.08 -14.80 -11.43
CA TYR A 221 8.31 -14.15 -11.89
C TYR A 221 9.59 -14.97 -11.68
N GLY A 222 9.48 -16.16 -11.06
CA GLY A 222 10.58 -17.01 -10.69
C GLY A 222 11.13 -16.68 -9.29
N HIS A 223 11.89 -17.60 -8.69
CA HIS A 223 12.54 -17.31 -7.42
C HIS A 223 13.67 -16.28 -7.60
N PRO A 224 13.77 -15.26 -6.72
CA PRO A 224 14.91 -14.35 -6.72
C PRO A 224 16.24 -15.11 -6.62
N GLU A 225 17.23 -14.65 -7.36
CA GLU A 225 18.57 -15.23 -7.42
C GLU A 225 19.64 -14.15 -7.26
N ILE A 226 20.86 -14.56 -6.88
CA ILE A 226 21.99 -13.61 -6.72
C ILE A 226 22.13 -12.74 -7.96
N THR A 227 22.08 -11.43 -7.77
CA THR A 227 22.09 -10.46 -8.86
C THR A 227 22.94 -9.26 -8.49
N GLU A 228 23.75 -8.81 -9.45
CA GLU A 228 24.44 -7.52 -9.38
C GLU A 228 23.63 -6.49 -10.17
N VAL A 229 23.17 -5.44 -9.50
CA VAL A 229 22.29 -4.39 -10.06
C VAL A 229 23.11 -3.13 -10.27
N ASN A 230 23.12 -2.61 -11.49
CA ASN A 230 23.76 -1.33 -11.80
C ASN A 230 23.01 -0.16 -11.13
N ILE A 231 23.76 0.78 -10.55
CA ILE A 231 23.23 2.02 -9.95
C ILE A 231 23.65 3.30 -10.70
N GLY A 232 24.37 3.17 -11.82
CA GLY A 232 24.61 4.24 -12.78
C GLY A 232 23.46 4.41 -13.78
N VAL A 233 23.68 5.25 -14.79
CA VAL A 233 22.67 5.59 -15.80
C VAL A 233 23.17 5.29 -17.22
N ARG A 234 22.21 5.09 -18.13
CA ARG A 234 22.39 4.97 -19.58
C ARG A 234 22.03 6.29 -20.26
N GLN A 235 22.22 6.35 -21.58
CA GLN A 235 22.04 7.57 -22.38
C GLN A 235 20.63 7.72 -22.98
N ASN A 236 19.77 6.70 -22.88
CA ASN A 236 18.38 6.79 -23.34
C ASN A 236 17.53 7.60 -22.34
N PRO A 237 16.40 8.19 -22.78
CA PRO A 237 15.35 8.63 -21.86
C PRO A 237 14.86 7.46 -20.99
N GLY A 238 14.45 7.77 -19.77
CA GLY A 238 14.05 6.75 -18.80
C GLY A 238 12.68 6.99 -18.17
N ILE A 239 12.06 5.91 -17.69
CA ILE A 239 10.93 5.94 -16.74
C ILE A 239 11.42 5.36 -15.41
N LEU A 240 11.13 6.05 -14.31
CA LEU A 240 11.43 5.59 -12.96
C LEU A 240 10.17 4.98 -12.34
N ILE A 241 10.20 3.68 -12.05
CA ILE A 241 9.11 3.02 -11.31
C ILE A 241 9.48 2.90 -9.83
N SER A 242 8.55 3.26 -8.96
CA SER A 242 8.72 3.28 -7.50
C SER A 242 7.50 2.67 -6.83
N GLY A 243 7.70 2.10 -5.64
CA GLY A 243 6.67 1.34 -4.92
C GLY A 243 7.02 -0.15 -4.85
N HIS A 244 6.02 -1.03 -4.93
CA HIS A 244 6.21 -2.48 -4.74
C HIS A 244 5.53 -3.37 -5.80
N ASP A 245 4.64 -2.81 -6.63
CA ASP A 245 3.83 -3.64 -7.53
C ASP A 245 4.63 -4.17 -8.72
N LEU A 246 4.88 -5.49 -8.73
CA LEU A 246 5.62 -6.16 -9.80
C LEU A 246 4.77 -6.40 -11.06
N HIS A 247 3.45 -6.40 -10.94
CA HIS A 247 2.57 -6.52 -12.10
C HIS A 247 2.59 -5.25 -12.96
N ASP A 248 2.54 -4.08 -12.32
CA ASP A 248 2.73 -2.79 -13.00
C ASP A 248 4.09 -2.70 -13.71
N LEU A 249 5.16 -3.25 -13.09
CA LEU A 249 6.47 -3.33 -13.73
C LEU A 249 6.45 -4.26 -14.96
N GLU A 250 5.82 -5.43 -14.85
CA GLU A 250 5.69 -6.36 -15.97
C GLU A 250 5.00 -5.69 -17.16
N GLU A 251 3.86 -5.03 -16.92
CA GLU A 251 3.12 -4.33 -17.95
C GLU A 251 3.94 -3.18 -18.55
N LEU A 252 4.63 -2.40 -17.72
CA LEU A 252 5.49 -1.31 -18.17
C LEU A 252 6.66 -1.81 -19.02
N LEU A 253 7.36 -2.87 -18.59
CA LEU A 253 8.47 -3.47 -19.34
C LEU A 253 8.00 -3.98 -20.71
N ARG A 254 6.84 -4.65 -20.75
CA ARG A 254 6.24 -5.14 -22.00
C ARG A 254 5.88 -4.01 -22.96
N GLN A 255 5.28 -2.93 -22.45
CA GLN A 255 4.85 -1.79 -23.28
C GLN A 255 6.02 -0.91 -23.75
N THR A 256 7.16 -0.95 -23.04
CA THR A 256 8.36 -0.15 -23.36
C THR A 256 9.36 -0.87 -24.24
N GLU A 257 9.19 -2.17 -24.48
CA GLU A 257 10.07 -2.97 -25.33
C GLU A 257 10.12 -2.42 -26.76
N GLY A 258 11.33 -2.20 -27.28
CA GLY A 258 11.55 -1.64 -28.62
C GLY A 258 11.22 -0.15 -28.77
N THR A 259 10.84 0.56 -27.70
CA THR A 259 10.45 1.98 -27.78
C THR A 259 11.62 2.96 -27.71
N GLY A 260 12.80 2.50 -27.28
CA GLY A 260 13.98 3.34 -27.01
C GLY A 260 13.97 4.04 -25.64
N VAL A 261 13.05 3.66 -24.74
CA VAL A 261 12.97 4.16 -23.36
C VAL A 261 13.49 3.08 -22.41
N ASP A 262 14.42 3.45 -21.54
CA ASP A 262 14.94 2.56 -20.49
C ASP A 262 14.06 2.60 -19.23
N ILE A 263 14.00 1.49 -18.49
CA ILE A 263 13.25 1.39 -17.22
C ILE A 263 14.22 1.30 -16.05
N TYR A 264 14.02 2.16 -15.05
CA TYR A 264 14.77 2.16 -13.80
C TYR A 264 13.82 1.89 -12.63
N THR A 265 14.32 1.16 -11.62
CA THR A 265 13.63 1.01 -10.33
C THR A 265 14.09 2.09 -9.35
N HIS A 266 13.25 2.38 -8.35
CA HIS A 266 13.59 3.21 -7.20
C HIS A 266 13.02 2.63 -5.91
N GLY A 267 13.75 2.81 -4.80
CA GLY A 267 13.35 2.34 -3.48
C GLY A 267 13.02 0.86 -3.46
N GLU A 268 11.78 0.55 -3.09
CA GLU A 268 11.31 -0.82 -2.87
C GLU A 268 11.05 -1.61 -4.17
N MET A 269 11.21 -0.99 -5.34
CA MET A 269 11.23 -1.70 -6.62
C MET A 269 12.60 -2.34 -6.94
N LEU A 270 13.67 -2.01 -6.19
CA LEU A 270 15.00 -2.61 -6.37
C LEU A 270 14.98 -4.15 -6.47
N PRO A 271 14.21 -4.89 -5.63
CA PRO A 271 14.18 -6.34 -5.69
C PRO A 271 13.64 -6.93 -6.99
N ALA A 272 12.95 -6.14 -7.82
CA ALA A 272 12.50 -6.60 -9.13
C ALA A 272 13.66 -7.11 -10.01
N HIS A 273 14.85 -6.51 -9.89
CA HIS A 273 16.05 -6.97 -10.60
C HIS A 273 16.44 -8.40 -10.26
N TYR A 274 16.01 -8.93 -9.11
CA TYR A 274 16.40 -10.25 -8.64
C TYR A 274 15.59 -11.36 -9.29
N TYR A 275 14.44 -11.05 -9.88
CA TYR A 275 13.54 -12.02 -10.49
C TYR A 275 13.95 -12.38 -11.92
N PRO A 276 14.12 -13.67 -12.25
CA PRO A 276 14.51 -14.10 -13.58
C PRO A 276 13.60 -13.58 -14.71
N ALA A 277 12.30 -13.47 -14.47
CA ALA A 277 11.34 -13.02 -15.49
C ALA A 277 11.60 -11.59 -16.00
N PHE A 278 12.18 -10.70 -15.18
CA PHE A 278 12.47 -9.32 -15.58
C PHE A 278 13.86 -9.15 -16.18
N LYS A 279 14.81 -10.03 -15.85
CA LYS A 279 16.20 -9.96 -16.36
C LYS A 279 16.33 -10.15 -17.87
N LYS A 280 15.29 -10.69 -18.53
CA LYS A 280 15.26 -10.87 -19.99
C LYS A 280 15.13 -9.55 -20.76
N TYR A 281 14.66 -8.47 -20.13
CA TYR A 281 14.42 -7.19 -20.79
C TYR A 281 15.70 -6.36 -20.86
N ALA A 282 16.25 -6.18 -22.06
CA ALA A 282 17.52 -5.48 -22.26
C ALA A 282 17.48 -3.99 -21.86
N HIS A 283 16.31 -3.35 -21.95
CA HIS A 283 16.08 -1.95 -21.56
C HIS A 283 15.76 -1.78 -20.07
N PHE A 284 15.73 -2.85 -19.29
CA PHE A 284 15.68 -2.75 -17.83
C PHE A 284 17.09 -2.41 -17.30
N ALA A 285 17.28 -1.15 -16.91
CA ALA A 285 18.60 -0.54 -16.87
C ALA A 285 19.35 -0.72 -15.54
N GLY A 286 18.64 -0.59 -14.43
CA GLY A 286 19.24 -0.60 -13.08
C GLY A 286 18.32 0.02 -12.04
N ASN A 287 18.87 0.32 -10.88
CA ASN A 287 18.19 1.03 -9.80
C ASN A 287 18.76 2.44 -9.65
N TYR A 288 17.90 3.45 -9.57
CA TYR A 288 18.31 4.84 -9.48
C TYR A 288 17.98 5.41 -8.09
N GLY A 289 18.99 5.96 -7.42
CA GLY A 289 18.83 6.61 -6.12
C GLY A 289 18.78 5.64 -4.94
N ASN A 290 18.15 6.07 -3.87
CA ASN A 290 18.17 5.40 -2.58
C ASN A 290 16.74 5.12 -2.06
N ALA A 291 16.55 5.30 -0.75
CA ALA A 291 15.27 5.11 -0.09
C ALA A 291 14.34 6.31 -0.31
N TRP A 292 13.04 6.05 -0.19
CA TRP A 292 11.94 6.95 -0.51
C TRP A 292 12.05 8.39 0.04
N TRP A 293 12.68 8.60 1.20
CA TRP A 293 12.75 9.93 1.81
C TRP A 293 13.67 10.90 1.06
N LYS A 294 14.60 10.40 0.23
CA LYS A 294 15.48 11.19 -0.64
C LYS A 294 14.90 11.50 -2.02
N GLN A 295 13.67 11.08 -2.29
CA GLN A 295 13.11 11.15 -3.63
C GLN A 295 12.99 12.57 -4.19
N ARG A 296 13.01 13.63 -3.34
CA ARG A 296 12.86 15.00 -3.83
C ARG A 296 14.04 15.42 -4.69
N GLU A 297 15.24 15.14 -4.22
CA GLU A 297 16.48 15.43 -4.92
C GLU A 297 16.68 14.45 -6.08
N GLU A 298 16.44 13.16 -5.84
CA GLU A 298 16.67 12.10 -6.83
C GLU A 298 15.71 12.22 -8.02
N PHE A 299 14.42 12.47 -7.79
CA PHE A 299 13.46 12.61 -8.89
C PHE A 299 13.68 13.88 -9.71
N ALA A 300 14.20 14.94 -9.09
CA ALA A 300 14.61 16.14 -9.82
C ALA A 300 15.78 15.84 -10.78
N ALA A 301 16.71 14.98 -10.39
CA ALA A 301 17.85 14.59 -11.20
C ALA A 301 17.52 13.53 -12.27
N PHE A 302 16.46 12.73 -12.08
CA PHE A 302 16.07 11.66 -13.00
C PHE A 302 15.57 12.16 -14.37
N ASN A 303 15.08 13.40 -14.45
CA ASN A 303 14.57 14.08 -15.66
C ASN A 303 13.30 13.50 -16.30
N GLY A 304 13.13 12.18 -16.32
CA GLY A 304 12.00 11.46 -16.93
C GLY A 304 10.76 11.33 -16.03
N PRO A 305 9.72 10.63 -16.52
CA PRO A 305 8.52 10.32 -15.75
C PRO A 305 8.78 9.42 -14.54
N ILE A 306 7.99 9.63 -13.48
CA ILE A 306 7.98 8.79 -12.29
C ILE A 306 6.62 8.12 -12.16
N VAL A 307 6.60 6.80 -12.05
CA VAL A 307 5.41 5.97 -11.82
C VAL A 307 5.44 5.45 -10.39
N PHE A 308 4.47 5.87 -9.58
CA PHE A 308 4.23 5.31 -8.26
C PHE A 308 3.18 4.21 -8.34
N THR A 309 3.59 2.99 -8.05
CA THR A 309 2.69 1.84 -7.93
C THR A 309 2.09 1.73 -6.52
N THR A 310 2.82 2.22 -5.50
CA THR A 310 2.43 2.24 -4.09
C THR A 310 3.03 3.44 -3.35
N ASN A 311 2.86 3.53 -2.03
CA ASN A 311 3.69 4.37 -1.16
C ASN A 311 5.19 4.07 -1.38
N CYS A 312 6.11 5.02 -1.15
CA CYS A 312 5.97 6.24 -0.38
C CYS A 312 6.14 7.53 -1.20
N ILE A 313 5.05 8.22 -1.49
CA ILE A 313 5.06 9.57 -2.04
C ILE A 313 5.41 10.57 -0.93
N VAL A 314 6.59 11.19 -0.99
CA VAL A 314 6.88 12.44 -0.28
C VAL A 314 6.32 13.61 -1.08
N PRO A 315 5.53 14.51 -0.47
CA PRO A 315 5.00 15.68 -1.15
C PRO A 315 6.09 16.47 -1.90
N PRO A 316 6.00 16.63 -3.24
CA PRO A 316 6.94 17.44 -4.01
C PRO A 316 6.89 18.90 -3.54
N VAL A 317 8.05 19.55 -3.59
CA VAL A 317 8.13 21.02 -3.42
C VAL A 317 7.37 21.71 -4.56
N ALA A 318 6.90 22.94 -4.33
CA ALA A 318 5.95 23.61 -5.23
C ALA A 318 6.48 23.79 -6.66
N ASP A 319 7.80 23.99 -6.79
CA ASP A 319 8.56 24.23 -8.02
C ASP A 319 9.37 23.01 -8.48
N ALA A 320 9.06 21.81 -7.96
CA ALA A 320 9.74 20.59 -8.35
C ALA A 320 9.64 20.35 -9.87
N PRO A 321 10.76 20.15 -10.60
CA PRO A 321 10.79 20.04 -12.06
C PRO A 321 10.21 18.73 -12.62
N TYR A 322 9.72 17.87 -11.72
CA TYR A 322 9.14 16.56 -12.02
C TYR A 322 7.67 16.47 -11.62
N ARG A 323 7.07 17.52 -11.04
CA ARG A 323 5.71 17.44 -10.48
C ARG A 323 4.68 17.06 -11.55
N ASP A 324 4.80 17.65 -12.73
CA ASP A 324 3.96 17.37 -13.89
C ASP A 324 4.26 16.01 -14.51
N LYS A 325 5.37 15.34 -14.16
CA LYS A 325 5.80 14.04 -14.68
C LYS A 325 5.50 12.87 -13.74
N ILE A 326 4.80 13.10 -12.63
CA ILE A 326 4.36 12.05 -11.70
C ILE A 326 3.07 11.41 -12.20
N PHE A 327 3.09 10.09 -12.26
CA PHE A 327 1.95 9.22 -12.44
C PHE A 327 1.76 8.39 -11.17
N THR A 328 0.52 8.29 -10.73
CA THR A 328 0.09 7.45 -9.59
C THR A 328 -0.74 6.30 -10.11
N ALA A 329 -0.78 5.19 -9.38
CA ALA A 329 -1.59 4.03 -9.70
C ALA A 329 -2.13 3.37 -8.41
N ASN A 330 -3.06 2.43 -8.57
CA ASN A 330 -3.56 1.58 -7.48
C ASN A 330 -4.08 2.41 -6.30
N ALA A 331 -3.69 2.07 -5.08
CA ALA A 331 -4.08 2.79 -3.86
C ALA A 331 -3.47 4.21 -3.74
N THR A 332 -2.54 4.59 -4.62
CA THR A 332 -1.82 5.87 -4.52
C THR A 332 -2.56 7.03 -5.17
N GLY A 333 -2.25 8.24 -4.72
CA GLY A 333 -2.80 9.47 -5.30
C GLY A 333 -2.12 10.71 -4.78
N TYR A 334 -2.01 11.74 -5.62
CA TYR A 334 -1.48 13.03 -5.21
C TYR A 334 -2.16 14.18 -5.99
N PRO A 335 -2.54 15.30 -5.34
CA PRO A 335 -3.28 16.37 -6.00
C PRO A 335 -2.58 16.92 -7.25
N GLY A 336 -3.27 16.82 -8.39
CA GLY A 336 -2.81 17.32 -9.69
C GLY A 336 -1.80 16.41 -10.40
N CYS A 337 -1.49 15.24 -9.85
CA CYS A 337 -0.74 14.20 -10.57
C CYS A 337 -1.69 13.36 -11.42
N ARG A 338 -1.19 12.81 -12.53
CA ARG A 338 -1.96 11.89 -13.37
C ARG A 338 -2.15 10.56 -12.63
N HIS A 339 -3.28 9.90 -12.85
CA HIS A 339 -3.59 8.61 -12.26
C HIS A 339 -3.85 7.58 -13.35
N LEU A 340 -3.10 6.48 -13.32
CA LEU A 340 -3.20 5.37 -14.25
C LEU A 340 -4.34 4.46 -13.79
N THR A 341 -5.34 4.30 -14.65
CA THR A 341 -6.49 3.44 -14.42
C THR A 341 -6.37 2.16 -15.23
N GLU A 342 -6.93 1.09 -14.70
CA GLU A 342 -7.07 -0.17 -15.42
C GLU A 342 -8.26 -0.10 -16.39
N ASP A 343 -8.14 -0.79 -17.52
CA ASP A 343 -9.26 -1.06 -18.43
C ASP A 343 -10.16 -2.20 -17.90
N ALA A 344 -11.16 -2.60 -18.70
CA ALA A 344 -12.09 -3.67 -18.33
C ALA A 344 -11.42 -5.05 -18.16
N ASP A 345 -10.23 -5.25 -18.75
CA ASP A 345 -9.43 -6.48 -18.65
C ASP A 345 -8.37 -6.40 -17.53
N GLY A 346 -8.37 -5.32 -16.74
CA GLY A 346 -7.43 -5.10 -15.63
C GLY A 346 -6.06 -4.57 -16.07
N ARG A 347 -5.92 -4.08 -17.31
CA ARG A 347 -4.61 -3.63 -17.85
C ARG A 347 -4.44 -2.13 -17.74
N LYS A 348 -3.24 -1.67 -17.39
CA LYS A 348 -2.91 -0.25 -17.40
C LYS A 348 -2.30 0.17 -18.72
N ASP A 349 -2.72 1.33 -19.24
CA ASP A 349 -2.11 1.95 -20.41
C ASP A 349 -0.96 2.90 -20.00
N PHE A 350 0.27 2.54 -20.33
CA PHE A 350 1.46 3.37 -20.08
C PHE A 350 1.84 4.23 -21.30
N SER A 351 1.01 4.29 -22.35
CA SER A 351 1.31 5.02 -23.59
C SER A 351 1.66 6.50 -23.36
N GLU A 352 0.95 7.17 -22.46
CA GLU A 352 1.22 8.56 -22.09
C GLU A 352 2.58 8.71 -21.37
N VAL A 353 2.88 7.79 -20.45
CA VAL A 353 4.16 7.76 -19.72
C VAL A 353 5.32 7.59 -20.70
N ILE A 354 5.18 6.67 -21.65
CA ILE A 354 6.19 6.37 -22.68
C ILE A 354 6.38 7.57 -23.62
N ALA A 355 5.30 8.19 -24.07
CA ALA A 355 5.36 9.37 -24.94
C ALA A 355 6.07 10.54 -24.24
N LEU A 356 5.79 10.75 -22.95
CA LEU A 356 6.46 11.78 -22.16
C LEU A 356 7.94 11.46 -21.93
N ALA A 357 8.30 10.20 -21.67
CA ALA A 357 9.70 9.83 -21.50
C ALA A 357 10.53 10.18 -22.74
N LYS A 358 10.01 9.93 -23.95
CA LYS A 358 10.69 10.24 -25.21
C LYS A 358 11.00 11.72 -25.42
N SER A 359 10.30 12.63 -24.75
CA SER A 359 10.57 14.08 -24.81
C SER A 359 11.47 14.58 -23.67
N CYS A 360 11.83 13.70 -22.73
CA CYS A 360 12.68 14.04 -21.59
C CYS A 360 14.17 13.76 -21.89
N PRO A 361 15.10 14.51 -21.26
CA PRO A 361 16.50 14.13 -21.21
C PRO A 361 16.69 12.76 -20.54
N SER A 362 17.83 12.12 -20.79
CA SER A 362 18.26 10.94 -20.03
C SER A 362 18.50 11.29 -18.55
N PRO A 363 18.45 10.30 -17.64
CA PRO A 363 18.70 10.55 -16.23
C PRO A 363 20.07 11.14 -15.94
N THR A 364 20.15 12.10 -15.02
CA THR A 364 21.42 12.63 -14.55
C THR A 364 22.07 11.61 -13.64
N GLN A 365 23.33 11.24 -13.91
CA GLN A 365 24.04 10.30 -13.05
C GLN A 365 24.32 10.90 -11.67
N ILE A 366 23.88 10.22 -10.61
CA ILE A 366 24.11 10.63 -9.22
C ILE A 366 25.13 9.74 -8.50
N GLU A 367 25.34 8.52 -8.98
CA GLU A 367 26.34 7.58 -8.48
C GLU A 367 26.77 6.56 -9.56
N THR A 368 27.73 5.70 -9.23
CA THR A 368 28.23 4.62 -10.10
C THR A 368 28.51 3.39 -9.26
N GLY A 369 28.43 2.21 -9.88
CA GLY A 369 28.78 0.94 -9.25
C GLY A 369 27.62 -0.03 -9.33
N SER A 370 27.54 -0.92 -8.35
CA SER A 370 26.49 -1.91 -8.28
C SER A 370 26.12 -2.31 -6.85
N ILE A 371 24.93 -2.87 -6.70
CA ILE A 371 24.42 -3.48 -5.46
C ILE A 371 24.18 -4.96 -5.72
N VAL A 372 24.63 -5.81 -4.80
CA VAL A 372 24.37 -7.26 -4.85
C VAL A 372 23.17 -7.59 -3.96
N GLY A 373 22.21 -8.32 -4.50
CA GLY A 373 21.04 -8.80 -3.77
C GLY A 373 20.49 -10.12 -4.33
N GLY A 374 19.22 -10.42 -4.02
CA GLY A 374 18.54 -11.65 -4.49
C GLY A 374 18.63 -12.85 -3.54
N PHE A 375 19.01 -12.64 -2.28
CA PHE A 375 19.07 -13.67 -1.25
C PHE A 375 17.69 -13.93 -0.60
N ALA A 376 16.67 -14.24 -1.41
CA ALA A 376 15.37 -14.72 -0.90
C ALA A 376 15.47 -16.17 -0.38
N HIS A 377 14.38 -16.70 0.20
CA HIS A 377 14.41 -17.99 0.89
C HIS A 377 14.96 -19.13 0.03
N ASN A 378 14.51 -19.28 -1.22
CA ASN A 378 14.96 -20.33 -2.12
C ASN A 378 16.48 -20.22 -2.41
N GLN A 379 16.98 -19.02 -2.70
CA GLN A 379 18.41 -18.79 -2.95
C GLN A 379 19.26 -19.09 -1.71
N VAL A 380 18.80 -18.70 -0.52
CA VAL A 380 19.52 -18.96 0.75
C VAL A 380 19.50 -20.46 1.07
N LEU A 381 18.39 -21.15 0.85
CA LEU A 381 18.27 -22.59 1.07
C LEU A 381 19.19 -23.40 0.14
N GLN A 382 19.36 -22.97 -1.12
CA GLN A 382 20.36 -23.57 -2.03
C GLN A 382 21.81 -23.41 -1.53
N LEU A 383 22.07 -22.44 -0.66
CA LEU A 383 23.38 -22.19 -0.05
C LEU A 383 23.48 -22.73 1.38
N ALA A 384 22.48 -23.46 1.87
CA ALA A 384 22.36 -23.86 3.28
C ALA A 384 23.61 -24.59 3.79
N ASP A 385 24.15 -25.55 3.02
CA ASP A 385 25.35 -26.29 3.44
C ASP A 385 26.55 -25.38 3.68
N LYS A 386 26.80 -24.42 2.78
CA LYS A 386 27.89 -23.44 2.91
C LYS A 386 27.66 -22.51 4.10
N VAL A 387 26.42 -22.05 4.30
CA VAL A 387 26.07 -21.19 5.42
C VAL A 387 26.28 -21.94 6.75
N VAL A 388 25.83 -23.19 6.84
CA VAL A 388 26.00 -24.04 8.02
C VAL A 388 27.47 -24.34 8.30
N GLU A 389 28.26 -24.63 7.26
CA GLU A 389 29.71 -24.84 7.40
C GLU A 389 30.42 -23.57 7.93
N ALA A 390 30.07 -22.40 7.40
CA ALA A 390 30.61 -21.13 7.86
C ALA A 390 30.23 -20.81 9.32
N VAL A 391 29.04 -21.21 9.78
CA VAL A 391 28.63 -21.10 11.18
C VAL A 391 29.41 -22.10 12.05
N LYS A 392 29.51 -23.36 11.65
CA LYS A 392 30.22 -24.43 12.40
C LYS A 392 31.71 -24.13 12.55
N SER A 393 32.34 -23.59 11.53
CA SER A 393 33.75 -23.17 11.55
C SER A 393 34.00 -21.89 12.35
N GLY A 394 32.95 -21.13 12.69
CA GLY A 394 33.05 -19.83 13.36
C GLY A 394 33.43 -18.67 12.44
N ALA A 395 33.46 -18.88 11.12
CA ALA A 395 33.64 -17.83 10.12
C ALA A 395 32.45 -16.84 10.13
N ILE A 396 31.23 -17.35 10.31
CA ILE A 396 30.05 -16.55 10.63
C ILE A 396 29.70 -16.78 12.10
N ARG A 397 29.79 -15.72 12.92
CA ARG A 397 29.52 -15.79 14.36
C ARG A 397 28.09 -15.43 14.74
N LYS A 398 27.43 -14.60 13.92
CA LYS A 398 26.09 -14.06 14.21
C LYS A 398 25.46 -13.55 12.92
N PHE A 399 24.15 -13.72 12.81
CA PHE A 399 23.30 -12.97 11.88
C PHE A 399 22.60 -11.86 12.64
N VAL A 400 22.55 -10.67 12.04
CA VAL A 400 21.82 -9.52 12.59
C VAL A 400 20.78 -9.13 11.55
N VAL A 401 19.51 -9.36 11.87
CA VAL A 401 18.39 -8.97 11.00
C VAL A 401 18.18 -7.47 11.17
N MET A 402 18.37 -6.71 10.09
CA MET A 402 18.21 -5.25 10.03
C MET A 402 17.17 -4.84 8.95
N ALA A 403 16.27 -5.76 8.61
CA ALA A 403 15.14 -5.46 7.74
C ALA A 403 14.12 -4.59 8.48
N GLY A 404 13.38 -3.76 7.73
CA GLY A 404 12.16 -3.07 8.17
C GLY A 404 12.34 -1.93 9.16
#